data_AF-A0A4Q4CSM1-F1
#
_entry.id   AF-A0A4Q4CSM1-F1
#
_cell.length_a   1.000
_cell.length_b   1.000
_cell.length_c   1.000
_cell.angle_alpha   90.00
_cell.angle_beta   90.00
_cell.angle_gamma   90.00
#
_symmetry.space_group_name_H-M   'P 1'
#
loop_
_entity.id
_entity.type
_entity.pdbx_description
1 polymer ?
#
loop_
_entity_poly.entity_id
_entity_poly.type
_entity_poly.pdbx_seq_one_letter_code
_entity_poly.pdbx_strand_id
1 'polypeptide(L)' 'MPGTIRAGDGIRVVEVPEHGITVRDMFLALHTDRSRLPSLLAIEHLPAKVRDKVATFVLAQGPSLPKSGTVI' A
#
# COMPACT_ATOMS: atom_id res chain seq x y z
N MET A 1 -15.07 -21.30 15.06
CA MET A 1 -16.35 -20.78 14.51
C MET A 1 -16.35 -19.27 14.64
N PRO A 2 -16.90 -18.51 13.69
CA PRO A 2 -17.07 -17.06 13.84
C PRO A 2 -18.05 -16.74 14.99
N GLY A 3 -17.92 -15.54 15.59
CA GLY A 3 -18.83 -15.03 16.61
C GLY A 3 -20.10 -14.41 16.04
N THR A 4 -21.03 -13.98 16.90
CA THR A 4 -22.24 -13.23 16.53
C THR A 4 -22.05 -11.73 16.78
N ILE A 5 -22.53 -10.89 15.87
CA ILE A 5 -22.55 -9.42 15.98
C ILE A 5 -23.97 -8.89 15.81
N ARG A 6 -24.30 -7.77 16.45
CA ARG A 6 -25.59 -7.08 16.37
C ARG A 6 -25.42 -5.58 16.17
N ALA A 7 -26.47 -4.93 15.68
CA ALA A 7 -26.49 -3.48 15.59
C ALA A 7 -26.38 -2.85 16.99
N GLY A 8 -25.52 -1.84 17.12
CA GLY A 8 -25.23 -1.18 18.40
C GLY A 8 -24.07 -1.80 19.18
N ASP A 9 -23.52 -2.94 18.74
CA ASP A 9 -22.30 -3.49 19.35
C ASP A 9 -21.14 -2.50 19.21
N GLY A 10 -20.44 -2.24 20.31
CA GLY A 10 -19.29 -1.34 20.33
C GLY A 10 -18.09 -1.93 19.58
N ILE A 11 -17.30 -1.05 18.97
CA ILE A 11 -16.01 -1.42 18.35
C ILE A 11 -14.89 -1.09 19.33
N ARG A 12 -13.99 -2.05 19.57
CA ARG A 12 -12.75 -1.83 20.33
C ARG A 12 -11.56 -2.08 19.43
N VAL A 13 -10.62 -1.14 19.42
CA VAL A 13 -9.31 -1.35 18.80
C VAL A 13 -8.49 -2.24 19.73
N VAL A 14 -8.15 -3.45 19.26
CA VAL A 14 -7.34 -4.42 20.02
C VAL A 14 -5.88 -4.42 19.59
N GLU A 15 -5.60 -4.00 18.36
CA GLU A 15 -4.28 -3.95 17.77
C GLU A 15 -4.25 -2.84 16.70
N VAL A 16 -3.11 -2.16 16.60
CA VAL A 16 -2.82 -1.22 15.53
C VAL A 16 -1.45 -1.60 14.94
N PRO A 17 -1.37 -2.01 13.66
CA PRO A 17 -0.10 -2.37 13.03
C PRO A 17 0.88 -1.21 12.97
N GLU A 18 2.18 -1.51 13.08
CA GLU A 18 3.25 -0.51 13.16
C GLU A 18 3.51 0.26 11.84
N HIS A 19 2.96 -0.20 10.71
CA HIS A 19 3.27 0.35 9.39
C HIS A 19 2.85 1.82 9.19
N GLY A 20 2.06 2.41 10.10
CA GLY A 20 1.70 3.84 10.08
C GLY A 20 0.81 4.30 8.92
N ILE A 21 0.60 3.46 7.91
CA ILE A 21 -0.25 3.73 6.74
C ILE A 21 -1.72 3.76 7.14
N THR A 22 -2.42 4.81 6.72
CA THR A 22 -3.86 4.98 6.96
C THR A 22 -4.70 4.60 5.74
N VAL A 23 -6.03 4.51 5.94
CA VAL A 23 -6.99 4.36 4.82
C VAL A 23 -6.90 5.52 3.82
N ARG A 24 -6.61 6.74 4.31
CA ARG A 24 -6.41 7.92 3.45
C ARG A 24 -5.20 7.73 2.54
N ASP A 25 -4.08 7.23 3.07
CA ASP A 25 -2.86 7.01 2.28
C ASP A 25 -3.09 5.96 1.20
N MET A 26 -3.81 4.88 1.53
CA MET A 26 -4.21 3.88 0.55
C MET A 26 -5.10 4.46 -0.55
N PHE A 27 -6.08 5.28 -0.20
CA PHE A 27 -6.94 5.95 -1.18
C PHE A 27 -6.14 6.87 -2.11
N LEU A 28 -5.26 7.70 -1.55
CA LEU A 28 -4.40 8.60 -2.32
C LEU A 28 -3.50 7.81 -3.28
N ALA A 29 -2.84 6.75 -2.80
CA ALA A 29 -1.97 5.91 -3.62
C ALA A 29 -2.71 5.24 -4.79
N LEU A 30 -3.97 4.82 -4.56
CA LEU A 30 -4.75 4.11 -5.56
C LEU A 30 -5.41 5.02 -6.59
N HIS A 31 -5.73 6.26 -6.23
CA HIS A 31 -6.64 7.10 -7.02
C HIS A 31 -6.10 8.48 -7.37
N THR A 32 -5.16 9.03 -6.62
CA THR A 32 -4.69 10.42 -6.79
C THR A 32 -3.22 10.50 -7.17
N ASP A 33 -2.36 9.80 -6.44
CA ASP A 33 -0.90 9.90 -6.54
C ASP A 33 -0.27 8.50 -6.55
N ARG A 34 -0.08 7.96 -7.75
CA ARG A 34 0.46 6.61 -7.94
C ARG A 34 1.91 6.45 -7.49
N SER A 35 2.66 7.55 -7.31
CA SER A 35 4.04 7.49 -6.80
C SER A 35 4.10 6.89 -5.38
N ARG A 36 2.99 6.89 -4.65
CA ARG A 36 2.84 6.31 -3.31
C ARG A 36 2.60 4.81 -3.30
N LEU A 37 2.30 4.17 -4.43
CA LEU A 37 1.99 2.74 -4.48
C LEU A 37 3.06 1.85 -3.80
N PRO A 38 4.38 2.09 -3.96
CA PRO A 38 5.40 1.27 -3.30
C PRO A 38 5.33 1.29 -1.77
N SER A 39 4.85 2.37 -1.15
CA SER A 39 4.78 2.46 0.32
C SER A 39 3.79 1.43 0.90
N LEU A 40 2.79 1.00 0.13
CA LEU A 40 1.80 0.01 0.58
C LEU A 40 2.40 -1.38 0.83
N LEU A 41 3.64 -1.65 0.38
CA LEU A 41 4.34 -2.91 0.66
C LEU A 41 4.70 -3.10 2.13
N ALA A 42 4.62 -2.05 2.96
CA ALA A 42 4.79 -2.17 4.41
C ALA A 42 3.60 -2.87 5.11
N ILE A 43 2.47 -3.08 4.41
CA ILE A 43 1.27 -3.75 4.96
C ILE A 43 1.41 -5.26 4.74
N GLU A 44 1.54 -6.03 5.82
CA GLU A 44 1.71 -7.50 5.78
C GLU A 44 0.55 -8.19 5.04
N HIS A 45 -0.68 -7.84 5.41
CA HIS A 45 -1.90 -8.43 4.85
C HIS A 45 -2.53 -7.58 3.74
N LEU A 46 -1.69 -6.99 2.89
CA LEU A 46 -2.16 -6.22 1.74
C LEU A 46 -3.02 -7.11 0.81
N PRO A 47 -4.23 -6.67 0.41
CA PRO A 47 -5.08 -7.44 -0.50
C PRO A 47 -4.37 -7.76 -1.81
N ALA A 48 -4.52 -8.99 -2.33
CA ALA A 48 -3.81 -9.47 -3.53
C ALA A 48 -3.96 -8.50 -4.73
N LYS A 49 -5.18 -8.05 -5.01
CA LYS A 49 -5.46 -7.07 -6.08
C LYS A 49 -4.65 -5.78 -5.96
N VAL A 50 -4.36 -5.33 -4.74
CA VAL A 50 -3.55 -4.13 -4.50
C VAL A 50 -2.08 -4.45 -4.66
N ARG A 51 -1.62 -5.60 -4.14
CA ARG A 51 -0.25 -6.09 -4.34
C ARG A 51 0.12 -6.19 -5.83
N ASP A 52 -0.78 -6.70 -6.67
CA ASP A 52 -0.57 -6.82 -8.12
C ASP A 52 -0.41 -5.45 -8.81
N LYS A 53 -1.19 -4.45 -8.37
CA LYS A 53 -1.06 -3.07 -8.85
C LYS A 53 0.29 -2.46 -8.47
N VAL A 54 0.73 -2.67 -7.22
CA VAL A 54 2.03 -2.18 -6.75
C VAL A 54 3.15 -2.85 -7.52
N ALA A 55 3.10 -4.18 -7.70
CA ALA A 55 4.08 -4.92 -8.47
C ALA A 55 4.17 -4.41 -9.92
N THR A 56 3.03 -4.24 -10.59
CA THR A 56 2.96 -3.70 -11.96
C THR A 56 3.60 -2.31 -12.03
N PHE A 57 3.30 -1.44 -11.06
CA PHE A 57 3.85 -0.09 -11.00
C PHE A 57 5.37 -0.08 -10.78
N VAL A 58 5.90 -0.91 -9.88
CA VAL A 58 7.34 -1.03 -9.62
C VAL A 58 8.07 -1.57 -10.86
N LEU A 59 7.53 -2.60 -11.50
CA LEU A 59 8.10 -3.16 -12.72
C LEU A 59 8.11 -2.14 -13.88
N ALA A 60 7.06 -1.34 -14.01
CA ALA A 60 6.97 -0.30 -15.04
C ALA A 60 7.96 0.85 -14.83
N GLN A 61 8.39 1.12 -13.59
CA GLN A 61 9.35 2.20 -13.32
C GLN A 61 10.80 1.82 -13.61
N GLY A 62 11.17 0.52 -13.59
CA GLY A 62 12.52 0.04 -13.86
C GLY A 62 13.62 0.66 -12.96
N PRO A 63 14.86 0.15 -12.99
CA PRO A 63 15.98 0.90 -12.45
C PRO A 63 16.20 2.12 -13.36
N SER A 64 16.15 3.34 -12.80
CA SER A 64 16.70 4.51 -13.46
C SER A 64 18.18 4.21 -13.75
N LEU A 65 18.52 3.88 -15.00
CA LEU A 65 19.91 3.81 -15.43
C LEU A 65 20.53 5.20 -15.17
N PRO A 66 21.71 5.29 -14.53
CA PRO A 66 22.40 6.57 -14.45
C PRO A 66 22.56 7.10 -15.87
N LYS A 67 22.16 8.35 -16.11
CA LYS A 67 22.47 9.02 -17.37
C LYS A 67 23.97 8.90 -17.54
N SER A 68 24.41 8.14 -18.54
CA SER A 68 25.83 8.00 -18.87
C SER A 68 26.36 9.42 -19.05
N GLY A 69 27.09 9.90 -18.04
CA GLY A 69 27.76 11.17 -18.11
C GLY A 69 28.72 11.08 -19.26
N THR A 70 28.54 11.95 -20.25
CA THR A 70 29.54 12.25 -21.26
C THR A 70 30.88 12.44 -20.57
N VAL A 71 31.77 11.47 -20.71
CA VAL A 71 33.20 11.70 -20.50
C VAL A 71 33.67 12.38 -21.78
N ILE A 72 33.99 13.66 -21.63
CA ILE A 72 34.68 14.49 -22.61
C ILE A 72 36.11 13.98 -22.78
#